data_AF-A0A2S9GES9-F1
#
_entry.id   AF-A0A2S9GES9-F1
#
_cell.length_a   1.000
_cell.length_b   1.000
_cell.length_c   1.000
_cell.angle_alpha   90.00
_cell.angle_beta   90.00
_cell.angle_gamma   90.00
#
_symmetry.space_group_name_H-M   'P 1'
#
loop_
_entity.id
_entity.type
_entity.pdbx_description
1 polymer ?
#
loop_
_entity_poly.entity_id
_entity_poly.type
_entity_poly.pdbx_seq_one_letter_code
_entity_poly.pdbx_strand_id
1 'polypeptide(L)'
;ENVRLEEELCEEAPFYTLGPLATDIAPAYDHITSAIGAAIIAQAGTAMLCYVTPKEHLGLPNRKDVKDGVIAYKIAAHAADLAK
;
A
#
# COMPACT_ATOMS: atom_id res chain seq x y z
N GLU A 1 1.40 5.25 -14.34
CA GLU A 1 0.32 6.18 -14.71
C GLU A 1 -0.17 6.98 -13.52
N ASN A 2 -0.70 6.35 -12.47
CA ASN A 2 -1.27 7.05 -11.30
C ASN A 2 -0.37 8.13 -10.69
N VAL A 3 0.89 7.83 -10.37
CA VAL A 3 1.81 8.84 -9.78
C VAL A 3 2.05 10.00 -10.75
N ARG A 4 2.35 9.71 -12.03
CA ARG A 4 2.54 10.74 -13.06
C ARG A 4 1.33 11.68 -13.18
N LEU A 5 0.12 11.13 -13.17
CA LEU A 5 -1.11 11.94 -13.23
C LEU A 5 -1.31 12.76 -11.97
N GLU A 6 -0.98 12.19 -10.81
CA GLU A 6 -1.07 12.91 -9.54
C GLU A 6 -0.08 14.08 -9.49
N GLU A 7 1.18 13.87 -9.86
CA GLU A 7 2.19 14.93 -9.95
C GLU A 7 1.73 16.09 -10.86
N GLU A 8 1.15 15.75 -12.03
CA GLU A 8 0.66 16.72 -13.03
C GLU A 8 -0.57 17.50 -12.55
N LEU A 9 -1.53 16.81 -11.90
CA LEU A 9 -2.83 17.38 -11.54
C LEU A 9 -2.88 17.96 -10.13
N CYS A 10 -1.95 17.56 -9.26
CA CYS A 10 -1.90 17.94 -7.85
C CYS A 10 -0.64 18.73 -7.50
N GLU A 11 0.10 19.23 -8.49
CA GLU A 11 1.25 20.13 -8.31
C GLU A 11 2.32 19.52 -7.38
N GLU A 12 2.67 18.25 -7.63
CA GLU A 12 3.65 17.48 -6.83
C GLU A 12 3.34 17.45 -5.31
N ALA A 13 2.07 17.57 -4.93
CA ALA A 13 1.66 17.38 -3.55
C ALA A 13 2.05 15.97 -3.03
N PRO A 14 2.25 15.77 -1.70
CA PRO A 14 2.57 14.46 -1.17
C PRO A 14 1.42 13.46 -1.36
N PHE A 15 1.62 12.47 -2.23
CA PHE A 15 0.59 11.47 -2.50
C PHE A 15 0.45 10.45 -1.36
N TYR A 16 -0.78 10.13 -0.97
CA TYR A 16 -1.13 9.14 0.04
C TYR A 16 -2.09 8.09 -0.53
N THR A 17 -1.68 6.81 -0.54
CA THR A 17 -2.43 5.73 -1.21
C THR A 17 -2.90 4.65 -0.23
N LEU A 18 -4.00 3.95 -0.57
CA LEU A 18 -4.43 2.71 0.09
C LEU A 18 -4.02 1.52 -0.77
N GLY A 19 -2.93 0.83 -0.41
CA GLY A 19 -2.29 -0.14 -1.31
C GLY A 19 -1.54 0.52 -2.46
N PRO A 20 -1.86 0.22 -3.74
CA PRO A 20 -3.09 -0.44 -4.22
C PRO A 20 -3.06 -1.98 -4.20
N LEU A 21 -4.24 -2.61 -4.11
CA LEU A 21 -4.41 -4.06 -4.30
C LEU A 21 -4.07 -4.43 -5.75
N ALA A 22 -3.12 -5.35 -5.93
CA ALA A 22 -2.73 -5.82 -7.26
C ALA A 22 -3.74 -6.82 -7.87
N THR A 23 -4.61 -7.41 -7.04
CA THR A 23 -5.63 -8.38 -7.47
C THR A 23 -6.72 -8.54 -6.41
N ASP A 24 -7.92 -8.93 -6.85
CA ASP A 24 -9.13 -9.02 -6.01
C ASP A 24 -9.49 -10.46 -5.62
N ILE A 25 -8.71 -11.46 -6.06
CA ILE A 25 -9.10 -12.87 -5.94
C ILE A 25 -8.62 -13.53 -4.63
N ALA A 26 -8.01 -12.76 -3.71
CA ALA A 26 -7.37 -13.30 -2.51
C ALA A 26 -7.83 -12.59 -1.22
N PRO A 27 -9.16 -12.54 -0.93
CA PRO A 27 -9.63 -12.03 0.36
C PRO A 27 -8.99 -12.84 1.49
N ALA A 28 -8.81 -12.20 2.65
CA ALA A 28 -7.96 -12.66 3.77
C ALA A 28 -6.45 -12.43 3.57
N TYR A 29 -6.01 -12.14 2.35
CA TYR A 29 -4.59 -11.93 1.99
C TYR A 29 -4.35 -10.55 1.36
N ASP A 30 -5.28 -9.60 1.53
CA ASP A 30 -5.20 -8.29 0.90
C ASP A 30 -4.02 -7.45 1.38
N HIS A 31 -3.56 -7.65 2.61
CA HIS A 31 -2.28 -7.10 3.08
C HIS A 31 -1.07 -7.52 2.21
N ILE A 32 -1.12 -8.69 1.56
CA ILE A 32 -0.08 -9.15 0.61
C ILE A 32 -0.35 -8.58 -0.78
N THR A 33 -1.58 -8.71 -1.29
CA THR A 33 -1.94 -8.21 -2.64
C THR A 33 -1.68 -6.71 -2.75
N SER A 34 -1.97 -5.96 -1.68
CA SER A 34 -1.76 -4.52 -1.61
C SER A 34 -0.31 -4.14 -1.32
N ALA A 35 0.45 -4.92 -0.55
CA ALA A 35 1.87 -4.64 -0.32
C ALA A 35 2.68 -4.65 -1.63
N ILE A 36 2.30 -5.49 -2.59
CA ILE A 36 2.91 -5.53 -3.93
C ILE A 36 2.71 -4.18 -4.63
N GLY A 37 1.46 -3.70 -4.73
CA GLY A 37 1.17 -2.42 -5.37
C GLY A 37 1.74 -1.24 -4.58
N ALA A 38 1.69 -1.30 -3.25
CA ALA A 38 2.23 -0.27 -2.35
C ALA A 38 3.73 -0.08 -2.54
N ALA A 39 4.51 -1.15 -2.65
CA ALA A 39 5.95 -1.06 -2.92
C ALA A 39 6.23 -0.41 -4.28
N ILE A 40 5.50 -0.80 -5.32
CA ILE A 40 5.66 -0.27 -6.69
C ILE A 40 5.29 1.21 -6.75
N ILE A 41 4.16 1.60 -6.16
CA ILE A 41 3.68 2.99 -6.23
C ILE A 41 4.51 3.92 -5.33
N ALA A 42 4.98 3.44 -4.18
CA ALA A 42 5.95 4.15 -3.35
C ALA A 42 7.26 4.35 -4.10
N GLN A 43 7.80 3.31 -4.76
CA GLN A 43 9.00 3.42 -5.59
C GLN A 43 8.81 4.52 -6.64
N ALA A 44 7.63 4.59 -7.25
CA ALA A 44 7.30 5.58 -8.26
C ALA A 44 7.11 7.01 -7.74
N GLY A 45 6.97 7.25 -6.42
CA GLY A 45 6.92 8.61 -5.87
C GLY A 45 5.93 8.82 -4.70
N THR A 46 5.06 7.87 -4.39
CA THR A 46 4.10 8.04 -3.28
C THR A 46 4.81 8.26 -1.93
N ALA A 47 4.35 9.26 -1.19
CA ALA A 47 4.99 9.74 0.04
C ALA A 47 4.52 9.00 1.30
N MET A 48 3.27 8.52 1.33
CA MET A 48 2.72 7.78 2.47
C MET A 48 1.84 6.62 2.00
N LEU A 49 1.85 5.52 2.76
CA LEU A 49 1.08 4.32 2.45
C LEU A 49 0.11 3.99 3.59
N CYS A 50 -1.18 3.92 3.27
CA CYS A 50 -2.21 3.44 4.18
C CYS A 50 -2.15 1.92 4.15
N TYR A 51 -1.89 1.32 5.30
CA TYR A 51 -1.84 -0.13 5.41
C TYR A 51 -3.19 -0.80 5.14
N VAL A 52 -3.10 -2.06 4.74
CA VAL A 52 -4.25 -2.96 4.56
C VAL A 52 -4.02 -4.16 5.46
N THR A 53 -5.08 -4.62 6.13
CA THR A 53 -4.99 -5.76 7.05
C THR A 53 -5.42 -7.05 6.36
N PRO A 54 -5.11 -8.23 6.91
CA PRO A 54 -5.71 -9.48 6.47
C PRO A 54 -7.25 -9.48 6.51
N LYS A 55 -7.89 -8.60 7.32
CA LYS A 55 -9.35 -8.54 7.44
C LYS A 55 -10.03 -7.57 6.48
N GLU A 56 -9.27 -6.93 5.60
CA GLU A 56 -9.86 -6.09 4.55
C GLU A 56 -10.94 -6.88 3.78
N HIS A 57 -12.04 -6.21 3.47
CA HIS A 57 -13.23 -6.79 2.83
C HIS A 57 -13.95 -7.91 3.61
N LEU A 58 -13.49 -8.29 4.81
CA LEU A 58 -14.03 -9.39 5.61
C LEU A 58 -14.60 -8.96 6.96
N GLY A 59 -14.09 -7.88 7.57
CA GLY A 59 -14.60 -7.36 8.84
C GLY A 59 -13.59 -6.52 9.61
N LEU A 60 -13.90 -6.24 10.88
CA LEU A 60 -13.00 -5.46 11.74
C LEU A 60 -11.73 -6.26 12.09
N PRO A 61 -10.53 -5.67 11.96
CA PRO A 61 -9.28 -6.32 12.31
C PRO A 61 -9.12 -6.48 13.83
N ASN A 62 -8.53 -7.59 14.26
CA ASN A 62 -8.07 -7.76 15.62
C ASN A 62 -6.61 -7.27 15.78
N ARG A 63 -6.06 -7.37 16.99
CA ARG A 63 -4.68 -6.94 17.31
C ARG A 63 -3.61 -7.59 16.42
N LYS A 64 -3.75 -8.87 16.09
CA LYS A 64 -2.81 -9.59 15.21
C LYS A 64 -2.91 -9.05 13.78
N ASP A 65 -4.13 -8.88 13.27
CA ASP A 65 -4.36 -8.37 11.91
C ASP A 65 -3.78 -6.96 11.72
N VAL A 66 -3.92 -6.09 12.74
CA VAL A 66 -3.29 -4.76 12.76
C VAL A 66 -1.76 -4.88 12.69
N LYS A 67 -1.16 -5.74 13.52
CA LYS A 67 0.30 -5.94 13.50
C LYS A 67 0.79 -6.46 12.14
N ASP A 68 0.09 -7.43 11.57
CA ASP A 68 0.45 -8.04 10.29
C ASP A 68 0.40 -7.00 9.16
N GLY A 69 -0.65 -6.18 9.11
CA GLY A 69 -0.74 -5.06 8.16
C GLY A 69 0.41 -4.05 8.34
N VAL A 70 0.73 -3.67 9.58
CA VAL A 70 1.82 -2.70 9.85
C VAL A 70 3.16 -3.26 9.38
N ILE A 71 3.46 -4.53 9.68
CA ILE A 71 4.73 -5.14 9.28
C ILE A 71 4.80 -5.29 7.76
N ALA A 72 3.72 -5.71 7.09
CA ALA A 72 3.67 -5.80 5.63
C ALA A 72 3.98 -4.45 4.97
N TYR A 73 3.39 -3.37 5.48
CA TYR A 73 3.59 -2.03 4.92
C TYR A 73 4.94 -1.40 5.28
N LYS A 74 5.52 -1.73 6.43
CA LYS A 74 6.92 -1.37 6.73
C LYS A 74 7.89 -2.05 5.76
N ILE A 75 7.64 -3.31 5.40
CA ILE A 75 8.43 -4.03 4.40
C ILE A 75 8.27 -3.38 3.03
N ALA A 76 7.04 -3.10 2.59
CA ALA A 76 6.77 -2.46 1.31
C ALA A 76 7.43 -1.06 1.21
N ALA A 77 7.29 -0.23 2.24
CA ALA A 77 7.92 1.08 2.31
C ALA A 77 9.45 0.97 2.22
N HIS A 78 10.07 0.11 3.03
CA HIS A 78 11.52 -0.03 3.00
C HIS A 78 12.03 -0.65 1.69
N ALA A 79 11.28 -1.57 1.08
CA ALA A 79 11.60 -2.10 -0.24
C ALA A 79 11.58 -0.99 -1.31
N ALA A 80 10.61 -0.07 -1.23
CA ALA A 80 10.57 1.11 -2.09
C ALA A 80 11.75 2.06 -1.81
N ASP A 81 12.11 2.30 -0.54
CA ASP A 81 13.26 3.13 -0.17
C ASP A 81 14.58 2.57 -0.75
N LEU A 82 14.74 1.24 -0.77
CA LEU A 82 15.92 0.58 -1.34
C LEU A 82 15.97 0.66 -2.87
N ALA A 83 14.81 0.82 -3.52
CA ALA A 83 14.68 0.78 -4.98
C ALA A 83 14.64 2.18 -5.62
N LYS A 84 14.60 3.24 -4.81
CA LYS A 84 14.77 4.65 -5.20
C LYS A 84 16.24 5.02 -5.27
#